data_AF-A0A7V4XDE7-F1
#
_entry.id   AF-A0A7V4XDE7-F1
#
_cell.length_a   1.000
_cell.length_b   1.000
_cell.length_c   1.000
_cell.angle_alpha   90.00
_cell.angle_beta   90.00
_cell.angle_gamma   90.00
#
_symmetry.space_group_name_H-M   'P 1'
#
loop_
_entity.id
_entity.type
_entity.pdbx_description
1 polymer ?
#
loop_
_entity_poly.entity_id
_entity_poly.type
_entity_poly.pdbx_seq_one_letter_code
_entity_poly.pdbx_strand_id
1 'polypeptide(L)'
;MRLRNAMTIDLEDWFQVSNLDEHMPRDQWSGCEFRLWRNTERLLRLLDEADQKATFFVLGWNAEKCPGLIREIAQAGHEIATHGFSHRLIYKMTPEEFREDIRHSIDVIEDASGVKVSGHRAASFSLTEDCLWALEILAAQGITYDSSMFPIRHDRYGVSR
;
A
#
# COMPACT_ATOMS: atom_id res chain seq x y z
N MET A 1 17.12 27.05 -3.23
CA MET A 1 16.61 25.83 -2.56
C MET A 1 16.03 24.93 -3.64
N ARG A 2 16.46 23.67 -3.77
CA ARG A 2 15.92 22.75 -4.79
C ARG A 2 14.67 22.07 -4.22
N LEU A 3 13.51 22.29 -4.84
CA LEU A 3 12.28 21.59 -4.48
C LEU A 3 12.47 20.10 -4.74
N ARG A 4 12.11 19.26 -3.77
CA ARG A 4 12.04 17.80 -3.92
C ARG A 4 10.57 17.43 -4.09
N ASN A 5 10.26 16.76 -5.19
CA ASN A 5 8.94 16.21 -5.46
C ASN A 5 9.03 14.70 -5.37
N ALA A 6 7.99 14.05 -4.87
CA ALA A 6 7.85 12.60 -4.86
C ALA A 6 6.54 12.22 -5.57
N MET A 7 6.61 11.24 -6.45
CA MET A 7 5.44 10.62 -7.06
C MET A 7 5.21 9.28 -6.38
N THR A 8 3.97 9.03 -5.96
CA THR A 8 3.60 7.79 -5.28
C THR A 8 2.36 7.21 -5.91
N ILE A 9 2.28 5.88 -5.92
CA ILE A 9 1.19 5.12 -6.53
C ILE A 9 0.70 4.13 -5.49
N ASP A 10 -0.59 4.18 -5.18
CA ASP A 10 -1.24 3.13 -4.39
C ASP A 10 -1.64 2.03 -5.38
N LEU A 11 -0.98 0.87 -5.28
CA LEU A 11 -1.10 -0.22 -6.22
C LEU A 11 -2.26 -1.14 -5.80
N GLU A 12 -3.46 -0.65 -6.08
CA GLU A 12 -4.75 -1.29 -5.85
C GLU A 12 -5.52 -1.46 -7.17
N ASP A 13 -6.37 -2.49 -7.23
CA ASP A 13 -7.29 -2.71 -8.34
C ASP A 13 -8.68 -2.15 -8.01
N TRP A 14 -9.52 -1.97 -9.04
CA TRP A 14 -10.78 -1.23 -8.95
C TRP A 14 -11.78 -1.78 -7.93
N PHE A 15 -11.65 -3.05 -7.53
CA PHE A 15 -12.51 -3.74 -6.57
C PHE A 15 -11.99 -3.69 -5.13
N GLN A 16 -10.80 -3.15 -4.89
CA GLN A 16 -10.13 -3.13 -3.59
C GLN A 16 -10.37 -1.83 -2.80
N VAL A 17 -10.99 -0.84 -3.42
CA VAL A 17 -11.25 0.47 -2.83
C VAL A 17 -12.35 0.42 -1.76
N SER A 18 -12.13 1.11 -0.63
CA SER A 18 -13.01 1.06 0.55
C SER A 18 -14.48 1.45 0.31
N ASN A 19 -14.79 2.19 -0.76
CA ASN A 19 -16.17 2.55 -1.10
C ASN A 19 -16.95 1.37 -1.73
N LEU A 20 -16.28 0.27 -2.07
CA LEU A 20 -16.91 -0.95 -2.58
C LEU A 20 -16.97 -2.07 -1.54
N ASP A 21 -16.41 -1.90 -0.33
CA ASP A 21 -16.33 -2.96 0.69
C ASP A 21 -17.68 -3.65 0.98
N GLU A 22 -18.80 -2.92 0.95
CA GLU A 22 -20.14 -3.47 1.18
C GLU A 22 -20.68 -4.29 0.00
N HIS A 23 -20.20 -4.02 -1.21
CA HIS A 23 -20.66 -4.64 -2.45
C HIS A 23 -19.65 -5.61 -3.06
N MET A 24 -18.42 -5.61 -2.55
CA MET A 24 -17.30 -6.35 -3.10
C MET A 24 -16.45 -6.95 -1.97
N PRO A 25 -16.98 -7.97 -1.27
CA PRO A 25 -16.28 -8.60 -0.18
C PRO A 25 -15.00 -9.29 -0.67
N ARG A 26 -14.01 -9.35 0.22
CA ARG A 26 -12.63 -9.80 -0.10
C ARG A 26 -12.55 -11.24 -0.60
N ASP A 27 -13.49 -12.09 -0.22
CA ASP A 27 -13.59 -13.48 -0.67
C ASP A 27 -14.03 -13.60 -2.14
N GLN A 28 -14.64 -12.56 -2.71
CA GLN A 28 -15.06 -12.51 -4.12
C GLN A 28 -13.99 -11.95 -5.06
N TRP A 29 -12.94 -11.32 -4.53
CA TRP A 29 -11.90 -10.65 -5.32
C TRP A 29 -11.26 -11.54 -6.38
N SER A 30 -11.10 -12.84 -6.09
CA SER A 30 -10.52 -13.79 -7.04
C SER A 30 -11.33 -13.98 -8.32
N GLY A 31 -12.63 -13.64 -8.31
CA GLY A 31 -13.51 -13.68 -9.47
C GLY A 31 -13.61 -12.38 -10.25
N CYS A 32 -13.02 -11.29 -9.76
CA CYS A 32 -13.06 -9.99 -10.43
C CYS A 32 -12.11 -9.95 -11.63
N GLU A 33 -12.45 -9.12 -12.63
CA GLU A 33 -11.52 -8.79 -13.71
C GLU A 33 -10.30 -8.08 -13.12
N PHE A 34 -9.13 -8.70 -13.24
CA PHE A 34 -7.87 -8.16 -12.75
C PHE A 34 -7.26 -7.22 -13.81
N ARG A 35 -7.20 -5.93 -13.51
CA ARG A 35 -6.73 -4.87 -14.43
C ARG A 35 -5.35 -4.33 -14.05
N LEU A 36 -4.87 -4.66 -12.85
CA LEU A 36 -3.64 -4.13 -12.29
C LEU A 36 -2.44 -4.28 -13.23
N TRP A 37 -2.25 -5.47 -13.83
CA TRP A 37 -1.13 -5.74 -14.74
C TRP A 37 -1.06 -4.75 -15.89
N ARG A 38 -2.11 -4.71 -16.73
CA ARG A 38 -2.17 -3.87 -17.93
C ARG A 38 -2.01 -2.39 -17.60
N ASN A 39 -2.58 -1.95 -16.49
CA ASN A 39 -2.52 -0.54 -16.09
C ASN A 39 -1.13 -0.17 -15.57
N THR A 40 -0.51 -1.06 -14.79
CA THR A 40 0.83 -0.85 -14.23
C THR A 40 1.89 -0.88 -15.32
N GLU A 41 1.82 -1.79 -16.30
CA GLU A 41 2.75 -1.78 -17.44
C GLU A 41 2.72 -0.44 -18.20
N ARG A 42 1.52 0.13 -18.40
CA ARG A 42 1.39 1.44 -19.06
C ARG A 42 2.01 2.54 -18.23
N LEU A 43 1.83 2.49 -16.91
CA LEU A 43 2.40 3.46 -15.99
C LEU A 43 3.93 3.37 -15.93
N LEU A 44 4.49 2.16 -15.89
CA LEU A 44 5.94 1.93 -15.93
C LEU A 44 6.55 2.48 -17.22
N ARG A 45 5.90 2.29 -18.38
CA ARG A 45 6.35 2.90 -19.64
C ARG A 45 6.36 4.44 -19.57
N LEU A 46 5.32 5.05 -19.02
CA LEU A 46 5.26 6.51 -18.89
C LEU A 46 6.34 7.05 -17.92
N LEU A 47 6.63 6.31 -16.84
CA LEU A 47 7.69 6.68 -15.90
C LEU A 47 9.08 6.56 -16.54
N ASP A 48 9.30 5.51 -17.33
CA ASP A 48 10.55 5.30 -18.09
C ASP A 48 10.76 6.36 -19.17
N GLU A 49 9.73 6.66 -19.97
CA GLU A 49 9.75 7.73 -20.98
C GLU A 49 10.07 9.11 -20.37
N ALA A 50 9.67 9.33 -19.11
CA ALA A 50 9.91 10.56 -18.37
C ALA A 50 11.23 10.56 -17.56
N ASP A 51 11.99 9.46 -17.57
CA ASP A 51 13.16 9.22 -16.71
C ASP A 51 12.85 9.53 -15.22
N GLN A 52 11.69 9.09 -14.75
CA GLN A 52 11.23 9.31 -13.37
C GLN A 52 11.11 8.00 -12.60
N LYS A 53 11.35 8.09 -11.29
CA LYS A 53 11.06 7.02 -10.32
C LYS A 53 9.92 7.43 -9.41
N ALA A 54 9.22 6.43 -8.89
CA ALA A 54 8.08 6.58 -8.02
C ALA A 54 8.15 5.53 -6.89
N THR A 55 7.36 5.75 -5.85
CA THR A 55 7.14 4.78 -4.78
C THR A 55 5.80 4.09 -4.99
N PHE A 56 5.79 2.77 -4.99
CA PHE A 56 4.57 1.96 -5.10
C PHE A 56 4.20 1.41 -3.73
N PHE A 57 3.04 1.81 -3.21
CA PHE A 57 2.44 1.22 -2.01
C PHE A 57 1.61 0.02 -2.43
N VAL A 58 2.13 -1.18 -2.19
CA VAL A 58 1.61 -2.45 -2.71
C VAL A 58 0.73 -3.12 -1.66
N LEU A 59 -0.46 -3.56 -2.07
CA LEU A 59 -1.26 -4.49 -1.27
C LEU A 59 -0.63 -5.89 -1.29
N GLY A 60 -0.48 -6.50 -0.12
CA GLY A 60 0.03 -7.87 0.00
C GLY A 60 -0.76 -8.88 -0.86
N TRP A 61 -2.09 -8.73 -0.92
CA TRP A 61 -2.94 -9.55 -1.78
C TRP A 61 -2.54 -9.46 -3.27
N ASN A 62 -2.17 -8.27 -3.76
CA ASN A 62 -1.70 -8.08 -5.13
C ASN A 62 -0.33 -8.71 -5.36
N ALA A 63 0.54 -8.68 -4.34
CA ALA A 63 1.84 -9.35 -4.40
C ALA A 63 1.72 -10.88 -4.46
N GLU A 64 0.80 -11.47 -3.69
CA GLU A 64 0.49 -12.91 -3.78
C GLU A 64 -0.11 -13.28 -5.13
N LYS A 65 -1.09 -12.49 -5.59
CA LYS A 65 -1.81 -12.77 -6.84
C LYS A 65 -0.91 -12.60 -8.07
N CYS A 66 0.03 -11.65 -8.01
CA CYS A 66 0.82 -11.24 -9.15
C CYS A 66 2.27 -10.89 -8.81
N PRO A 67 3.07 -11.85 -8.31
CA PRO A 67 4.43 -11.59 -7.85
C PRO A 67 5.36 -11.15 -8.97
N GLY A 68 5.09 -11.56 -10.22
CA GLY A 68 5.82 -11.12 -11.40
C GLY A 68 5.74 -9.60 -11.61
N LEU A 69 4.57 -9.01 -11.39
CA LEU A 69 4.38 -7.56 -11.56
C LEU A 69 5.17 -6.77 -10.53
N ILE A 70 5.17 -7.23 -9.27
CA ILE A 70 5.90 -6.56 -8.19
C ILE A 70 7.41 -6.63 -8.45
N ARG A 71 7.88 -7.77 -8.97
CA ARG A 71 9.27 -7.94 -9.41
C ARG A 71 9.64 -6.99 -10.54
N GLU A 72 8.77 -6.81 -11.53
CA GLU A 72 8.99 -5.87 -12.64
C GLU A 72 9.10 -4.42 -12.15
N ILE A 73 8.21 -4.00 -11.24
CA ILE A 73 8.28 -2.66 -10.62
C ILE A 73 9.63 -2.46 -9.91
N ALA A 74 10.06 -3.45 -9.12
CA ALA A 74 11.33 -3.40 -8.40
C ALA A 74 12.54 -3.38 -9.35
N GLN A 75 12.54 -4.21 -10.39
CA GLN A 75 13.60 -4.26 -11.41
C GLN A 75 13.69 -2.97 -12.23
N ALA A 76 12.58 -2.27 -12.43
CA ALA A 76 12.56 -0.93 -13.01
C ALA A 76 13.15 0.15 -12.07
N GLY A 77 13.56 -0.20 -10.86
CA GLY A 77 14.22 0.71 -9.91
C GLY A 77 13.26 1.63 -9.16
N HIS A 78 11.98 1.28 -9.09
CA HIS A 78 11.00 1.98 -8.26
C HIS A 78 11.07 1.49 -6.81
N GLU A 79 10.71 2.36 -5.87
CA GLU A 79 10.61 1.97 -4.46
C GLU A 79 9.35 1.14 -4.23
N ILE A 80 9.45 0.09 -3.42
CA ILE A 80 8.33 -0.74 -2.98
C ILE A 80 8.07 -0.48 -1.50
N ALA A 81 6.83 -0.14 -1.18
CA ALA A 81 6.31 0.07 0.17
C ALA A 81 5.05 -0.78 0.37
N THR A 82 4.65 -1.03 1.63
CA THR A 82 3.43 -1.79 1.93
C THR A 82 2.21 -0.86 2.05
N HIS A 83 1.07 -1.32 1.53
CA HIS A 83 -0.25 -0.71 1.70
C HIS A 83 -1.17 -1.54 2.61
N GLY A 84 -0.58 -2.39 3.47
CA GLY A 84 -1.31 -3.43 4.19
C GLY A 84 -1.58 -4.65 3.29
N PHE A 85 -2.33 -5.64 3.78
CA PHE A 85 -2.57 -6.87 3.02
C PHE A 85 -3.80 -6.78 2.11
N SER A 86 -4.95 -6.39 2.67
CA SER A 86 -6.27 -6.50 2.01
C SER A 86 -7.08 -5.20 2.05
N HIS A 87 -6.41 -4.05 2.06
CA HIS A 87 -7.03 -2.72 2.06
C HIS A 87 -8.11 -2.56 3.16
N ARG A 88 -7.80 -3.00 4.38
CA ARG A 88 -8.67 -2.87 5.56
C ARG A 88 -8.30 -1.60 6.32
N LEU A 89 -9.32 -0.91 6.86
CA LEU A 89 -9.11 0.31 7.65
C LEU A 89 -8.50 -0.04 9.00
N ILE A 90 -7.41 0.64 9.39
CA ILE A 90 -6.63 0.30 10.60
C ILE A 90 -7.50 0.40 11.86
N TYR A 91 -8.29 1.47 12.00
CA TYR A 91 -9.18 1.64 13.16
C TYR A 91 -10.34 0.64 13.23
N LYS A 92 -10.52 -0.23 12.23
CA LYS A 92 -11.45 -1.38 12.25
C LYS A 92 -10.75 -2.69 12.61
N MET A 93 -9.46 -2.66 12.95
CA MET A 93 -8.69 -3.82 13.37
C MET A 93 -8.36 -3.75 14.85
N THR A 94 -8.14 -4.92 15.46
CA THR A 94 -7.40 -4.99 16.71
C THR A 94 -5.89 -4.82 16.46
N PRO A 95 -5.09 -4.45 17.48
CA PRO A 95 -3.64 -4.42 17.37
C PRO A 95 -3.03 -5.75 16.87
N GLU A 96 -3.57 -6.87 17.33
CA GLU A 96 -3.14 -8.22 16.92
C GLU A 96 -3.45 -8.50 15.45
N GLU A 97 -4.66 -8.14 15.00
CA GLU A 97 -5.04 -8.27 13.60
C GLU A 97 -4.16 -7.42 12.68
N PHE A 98 -3.90 -6.16 13.06
CA PHE A 98 -3.04 -5.29 12.27
C PHE A 98 -1.59 -5.77 12.24
N ARG A 99 -1.07 -6.28 13.36
CA ARG A 99 0.27 -6.87 13.45
C ARG A 99 0.44 -8.03 12.48
N GLU A 100 -0.55 -8.90 12.40
CA GLU A 100 -0.51 -10.03 11.47
C GLU A 100 -0.72 -9.58 10.01
N ASP A 101 -1.67 -8.66 9.76
CA ASP A 101 -1.92 -8.10 8.42
C ASP A 101 -0.64 -7.47 7.83
N ILE A 102 0.04 -6.63 8.62
CA ILE A 102 1.23 -5.94 8.15
C ILE A 102 2.43 -6.87 8.01
N ARG A 103 2.63 -7.81 8.96
CA ARG A 103 3.71 -8.80 8.88
C ARG A 103 3.55 -9.65 7.63
N HIS A 104 2.35 -10.18 7.39
CA HIS A 104 2.08 -10.98 6.22
C HIS A 104 2.24 -10.17 4.93
N SER A 105 1.75 -8.94 4.89
CA SER A 105 1.93 -8.03 3.74
C SER A 105 3.41 -7.79 3.42
N ILE A 106 4.24 -7.50 4.43
CA ILE A 106 5.69 -7.31 4.25
C ILE A 106 6.31 -8.58 3.68
N ASP A 107 6.07 -9.74 4.30
CA ASP A 107 6.67 -11.02 3.89
C ASP A 107 6.39 -11.31 2.39
N VAL A 108 5.13 -11.24 1.96
CA VAL A 108 4.76 -11.56 0.57
C VAL A 108 5.29 -10.53 -0.44
N ILE A 109 5.39 -9.26 -0.04
CA ILE A 109 5.92 -8.20 -0.90
C ILE A 109 7.44 -8.34 -1.05
N GLU A 110 8.15 -8.61 0.04
CA GLU A 110 9.60 -8.85 0.02
C GLU A 110 9.94 -10.09 -0.81
N ASP A 111 9.18 -11.19 -0.65
CA ASP A 111 9.34 -12.40 -1.44
C ASP A 111 9.11 -12.17 -2.95
N ALA A 112 8.08 -11.40 -3.29
CA ALA A 112 7.75 -11.09 -4.68
C ALA A 112 8.78 -10.16 -5.34
N SER A 113 9.18 -9.11 -4.62
CA SER A 113 10.00 -8.01 -5.13
C SER A 113 11.51 -8.28 -5.03
N GLY A 114 11.94 -9.08 -4.06
CA GLY A 114 13.35 -9.27 -3.70
C GLY A 114 13.99 -8.05 -3.04
N VAL A 115 13.20 -7.06 -2.59
CA VAL A 115 13.68 -5.86 -1.90
C VAL A 115 13.05 -5.73 -0.53
N LYS A 116 13.78 -5.13 0.41
CA LYS A 116 13.28 -4.87 1.76
C LYS A 116 12.23 -3.76 1.73
N VAL A 117 11.09 -3.97 2.38
CA VAL A 117 10.03 -2.98 2.56
C VAL A 117 10.36 -2.10 3.76
N SER A 118 10.32 -0.78 3.57
CA SER A 118 10.65 0.19 4.62
C SER A 118 9.61 1.29 4.81
N GLY A 119 8.60 1.34 3.94
CA GLY A 119 7.55 2.34 3.92
C GLY A 119 6.17 1.75 4.09
N HIS A 120 5.27 2.52 4.70
CA HIS A 120 3.86 2.18 4.84
C HIS A 120 2.96 3.34 4.41
N ARG A 121 1.80 2.98 3.85
CA ARG A 121 0.64 3.87 3.74
C ARG A 121 -0.61 3.08 4.11
N ALA A 122 -1.46 3.63 4.95
CA ALA A 122 -2.69 3.00 5.38
C ALA A 122 -3.73 3.05 4.27
N ALA A 123 -4.50 1.98 4.11
CA ALA A 123 -5.68 1.95 3.26
C ALA A 123 -6.60 3.13 3.60
N SER A 124 -6.98 3.91 2.58
CA SER A 124 -7.79 5.13 2.73
C SER A 124 -7.26 6.14 3.75
N PHE A 125 -5.94 6.16 4.00
CA PHE A 125 -5.29 7.01 4.99
C PHE A 125 -5.84 6.82 6.42
N SER A 126 -6.32 5.62 6.73
CA SER A 126 -7.04 5.28 7.97
C SER A 126 -6.18 5.24 9.24
N LEU A 127 -4.99 5.85 9.23
CA LEU A 127 -4.20 6.06 10.44
C LEU A 127 -4.62 7.39 11.07
N THR A 128 -5.43 7.30 12.13
CA THR A 128 -6.06 8.42 12.84
C THR A 128 -5.66 8.42 14.31
N GLU A 129 -6.14 9.41 15.08
CA GLU A 129 -5.93 9.51 16.53
C GLU A 129 -6.38 8.24 17.29
N ASP A 130 -7.43 7.56 16.82
CA ASP A 130 -7.98 6.35 17.44
C ASP A 130 -7.08 5.11 17.31
N CYS A 131 -6.12 5.14 16.38
CA CYS A 131 -5.27 3.99 16.08
C CYS A 131 -3.78 4.29 16.01
N LEU A 132 -3.31 5.33 16.73
CA LEU A 132 -1.87 5.65 16.81
C LEU A 132 -1.00 4.50 17.35
N TRP A 133 -1.58 3.54 18.06
CA TRP A 133 -0.91 2.28 18.44
C TRP A 133 -0.33 1.53 17.22
N ALA A 134 -0.86 1.75 16.02
CA ALA A 134 -0.35 1.14 14.79
C ALA A 134 1.08 1.59 14.45
N LEU A 135 1.48 2.81 14.84
CA LEU A 135 2.83 3.32 14.59
C LEU A 135 3.90 2.50 15.32
N GLU A 136 3.62 2.06 16.55
CA GLU A 136 4.54 1.20 17.30
C GLU A 136 4.68 -0.17 16.65
N ILE A 137 3.58 -0.72 16.13
CA ILE A 137 3.57 -2.00 15.42
C ILE A 137 4.34 -1.88 14.10
N LEU A 138 4.13 -0.83 13.33
CA LEU A 138 4.88 -0.55 12.11
C LEU A 138 6.39 -0.50 12.39
N ALA A 139 6.80 0.26 13.40
CA ALA A 139 8.20 0.37 13.80
C ALA A 139 8.78 -0.98 14.23
N ALA A 140 8.03 -1.79 14.98
CA ALA A 140 8.46 -3.13 15.40
C ALA A 140 8.63 -4.11 14.22
N GLN A 141 7.93 -3.88 13.10
CA GLN A 141 8.08 -4.66 11.87
C GLN A 141 9.15 -4.11 10.92
N GLY A 142 9.92 -3.11 11.35
CA GLY A 142 11.03 -2.54 10.57
C GLY A 142 10.61 -1.48 9.56
N ILE A 143 9.35 -1.02 9.58
CA ILE A 143 8.91 0.14 8.81
C ILE A 143 9.55 1.39 9.39
N THR A 144 10.13 2.21 8.51
CA THR A 144 10.92 3.40 8.86
C THR A 144 10.19 4.71 8.58
N TYR A 145 9.18 4.68 7.70
CA TYR A 145 8.33 5.83 7.42
C TYR A 145 6.88 5.43 7.16
N ASP A 146 5.97 6.32 7.51
CA ASP A 146 4.54 6.26 7.20
C ASP A 146 4.13 7.49 6.37
N SER A 147 3.25 7.29 5.40
CA SER A 147 2.70 8.34 4.53
C SER A 147 1.17 8.42 4.62
N SER A 148 0.61 8.30 5.83
CA SER A 148 -0.83 8.18 6.05
C SER A 148 -1.46 9.36 6.78
N MET A 149 -0.68 10.10 7.57
CA MET A 149 -1.21 11.16 8.43
C MET A 149 -1.23 12.52 7.73
N PHE A 150 -2.39 13.19 7.78
CA PHE A 150 -2.56 14.57 7.33
C PHE A 150 -2.94 15.48 8.50
N PRO A 151 -2.46 16.74 8.53
CA PRO A 151 -2.81 17.70 9.58
C PRO A 151 -4.19 18.34 9.32
N ILE A 152 -5.21 17.52 9.07
CA ILE A 152 -6.58 17.93 8.80
C ILE A 152 -7.56 17.03 9.55
N ARG A 153 -8.83 17.42 9.63
CA ARG A 153 -9.91 16.58 10.16
C ARG A 153 -10.83 16.13 9.03
N HIS A 154 -10.98 14.81 8.85
CA HIS A 154 -11.86 14.18 7.86
C HIS A 154 -12.56 12.97 8.50
N ASP A 155 -13.65 12.47 7.91
CA ASP A 155 -14.46 11.37 8.49
C ASP A 155 -13.74 10.00 8.50
N ARG A 156 -12.70 9.85 7.68
CA ARG A 156 -11.93 8.62 7.48
C ARG A 156 -10.45 8.72 7.83
N TYR A 157 -9.90 9.94 7.86
CA TYR A 157 -8.46 10.15 8.00
C TYR A 157 -8.13 11.50 8.63
N GLY A 158 -6.85 11.67 8.95
CA GLY A 158 -6.31 12.90 9.50
C GLY A 158 -6.08 12.81 11.00
N VAL A 159 -5.12 13.61 11.45
CA VAL A 159 -4.71 13.78 12.85
C VAL A 159 -4.67 15.29 13.08
N SER A 160 -5.66 15.80 13.81
CA SER A 160 -5.68 17.20 14.19
C SER A 160 -4.61 17.45 15.24
N ARG A 161 -3.84 18.52 15.08
CA ARG A 161 -2.95 19.00 16.15
C ARG A 161 -3.76 19.65 17.26
#